data_AF-A0A7Y9QVX0-F1
#
_entry.id   AF-A0A7Y9QVX0-F1
#
_cell.length_a   1.000
_cell.length_b   1.000
_cell.length_c   1.000
_cell.angle_alpha   90.00
_cell.angle_beta   90.00
_cell.angle_gamma   90.00
#
_symmetry.space_group_name_H-M   'P 1'
#
loop_
_entity.id
_entity.type
_entity.pdbx_description
1 polymer ?
#
loop_
_entity_poly.entity_id
_entity_poly.type
_entity_poly.pdbx_seq_one_letter_code
_entity_poly.pdbx_strand_id
1 'polypeptide(L)'
;MRTTLLLILLTLCIVLLPLVPAFREWRKPTDVTPLPIDETDALEPEYLARRFSGLIGPALEKGQIELGGVPLVHLPANAIHAPWPLNDQEIRSGRTRRIWHTDGDCMLPERLHCLAEMSARGAMRSAAGHTYRALLSGAQLSLSPRTRVIRWAHARSMAIGDHCQLPARISATQVLMVGREVSFSLLHAPAIRFTGQAAADWIIPPDGRWSIGTSDGVRWDAVTGIGRVPGLLHVPPLRRWRGDLVAAHHLSLGEGCEAEGSLRAGSLNIGAGCTIQGGLMAPGEIYLAAGAQVQSSIVSETLVVLGAGCVIGVPGAHATVRAPRVEIGKGVVVHGTVWSGQRLQAVGHPDDRDLDPMDESGLGALVRWNSVSGRGLANADLKIPPLRQWGGDLVCQGDLELGARCHARGSLKAYGDLGLGAGVRVDGSVVAQGDVLVGAGSTVGGSVVSETAVVLGPGCTIGTPERHATVCAPRIEIALGVVVHGTVWAGASGDAVGSLQIGADVDLDAHLTDLPHQPALPGRAAA
;
A
#
# COMPACT_ATOMS: atom_id res chain seq x y z
N MET A 1 24.06 -4.43 -66.93
CA MET A 1 23.92 -5.63 -66.06
C MET A 1 24.79 -5.56 -64.81
N ARG A 2 26.11 -5.36 -64.90
CA ARG A 2 26.99 -5.33 -63.70
C ARG A 2 26.64 -4.23 -62.68
N THR A 3 26.34 -3.03 -63.14
CA THR A 3 25.94 -1.89 -62.28
C THR A 3 24.59 -2.09 -61.61
N THR A 4 23.61 -2.64 -62.34
CA THR A 4 22.27 -2.95 -61.80
C THR A 4 22.35 -4.03 -60.72
N LEU A 5 23.19 -5.05 -60.92
CA LEU A 5 23.40 -6.13 -59.94
C LEU A 5 24.06 -5.58 -58.66
N LEU A 6 25.04 -4.68 -58.81
CA LEU A 6 25.70 -4.02 -57.68
C LEU A 6 24.71 -3.20 -56.85
N LEU A 7 23.81 -2.46 -57.51
CA LEU A 7 22.82 -1.63 -56.83
C LEU A 7 21.78 -2.46 -56.07
N ILE A 8 21.35 -3.59 -56.66
CA ILE A 8 20.45 -4.54 -56.00
C ILE A 8 21.14 -5.14 -54.77
N LEU A 9 22.40 -5.56 -54.88
CA LEU A 9 23.16 -6.12 -53.77
C LEU A 9 23.35 -5.10 -52.63
N LEU A 10 23.66 -3.85 -52.97
CA LEU A 10 23.84 -2.78 -52.00
C LEU A 10 22.54 -2.47 -51.25
N THR A 11 21.43 -2.40 -51.98
CA THR A 11 20.09 -2.20 -51.40
C THR A 11 19.72 -3.36 -50.47
N LEU A 12 19.98 -4.60 -50.89
CA LEU A 12 19.73 -5.78 -50.07
C LEU A 12 20.57 -5.78 -48.80
N CYS A 13 21.84 -5.39 -48.88
CA CYS A 13 22.70 -5.24 -47.71
C CYS A 13 22.18 -4.18 -46.75
N ILE A 14 21.75 -3.00 -47.23
CA ILE A 14 21.19 -1.94 -46.38
C ILE A 14 19.90 -2.41 -45.67
N VAL A 15 19.06 -3.22 -46.34
CA VAL A 15 17.82 -3.76 -45.76
C VAL A 15 18.10 -4.88 -44.76
N LEU A 16 19.08 -5.75 -45.02
CA LEU A 16 19.35 -6.93 -44.19
C LEU A 16 20.28 -6.64 -43.00
N LEU A 17 21.16 -5.64 -43.09
CA LEU A 17 22.15 -5.35 -42.05
C LEU A 17 21.52 -4.94 -40.69
N PRO A 18 20.42 -4.15 -40.64
CA PRO A 18 19.69 -3.87 -39.40
C PRO A 18 18.96 -5.09 -38.82
N LEU A 19 18.74 -6.15 -39.61
CA LEU A 19 18.06 -7.38 -39.20
C LEU A 19 19.03 -8.43 -38.62
N VAL A 20 20.34 -8.20 -38.74
CA VAL A 20 21.38 -9.09 -38.20
C VAL A 20 21.29 -9.28 -36.67
N PRO A 21 21.01 -8.26 -35.84
CA PRO A 21 20.82 -8.44 -34.40
C PRO A 21 19.60 -9.32 -34.08
N ALA A 22 18.48 -9.10 -34.77
CA ALA A 22 17.26 -9.90 -34.61
C ALA A 22 17.48 -11.37 -35.01
N PHE A 23 18.21 -11.62 -36.09
CA PHE A 23 18.53 -12.98 -36.53
C PHE A 23 19.56 -13.67 -35.61
N ARG A 24 20.46 -12.90 -34.98
CA ARG A 24 21.37 -13.39 -33.94
C ARG A 24 20.62 -13.81 -32.69
N GLU A 25 19.70 -12.98 -32.21
CA GLU A 25 18.87 -13.28 -31.03
C GLU A 25 17.94 -14.48 -31.27
N TRP A 26 17.37 -14.61 -32.48
CA TRP A 26 16.58 -15.78 -32.85
C TRP A 26 17.39 -17.09 -32.86
N ARG A 27 18.67 -17.04 -33.26
CA ARG A 27 19.55 -18.23 -33.33
C ARG A 27 20.23 -18.58 -32.01
N LYS A 28 20.49 -17.59 -31.16
CA LYS A 28 21.03 -17.74 -29.82
C LYS A 28 20.29 -16.75 -28.91
N PRO A 29 19.19 -17.18 -28.27
CA PRO A 29 18.48 -16.35 -27.32
C PRO A 29 19.46 -16.01 -26.20
N THR A 30 19.85 -14.74 -26.11
CA THR A 30 20.79 -14.26 -25.10
C THR A 30 20.04 -13.63 -23.92
N ASP A 31 18.77 -13.25 -24.13
CA ASP A 31 18.01 -12.41 -23.21
C ASP A 31 16.67 -13.06 -22.77
N VAL A 32 16.74 -14.33 -22.32
CA VAL A 32 15.58 -15.08 -21.78
C VAL A 32 15.88 -15.66 -20.40
N THR A 33 16.65 -14.95 -19.59
CA THR A 33 16.60 -15.16 -18.15
C THR A 33 15.72 -14.06 -17.57
N PRO A 34 14.54 -14.40 -17.01
CA PRO A 34 13.83 -13.48 -16.13
C PRO A 34 14.85 -12.85 -15.17
N LEU A 35 14.79 -11.54 -14.97
CA LEU A 35 15.50 -10.91 -13.86
C LEU A 35 15.18 -11.77 -12.62
N PRO A 36 16.17 -12.35 -11.94
CA PRO A 36 15.91 -13.15 -10.77
C PRO A 36 15.27 -12.22 -9.74
N ILE A 37 13.94 -12.31 -9.62
CA ILE A 37 13.21 -11.76 -8.48
C ILE A 37 13.54 -12.72 -7.37
N ASP A 38 14.45 -12.33 -6.49
CA ASP A 38 14.63 -13.05 -5.26
C ASP A 38 13.33 -12.91 -4.46
N GLU A 39 12.51 -13.95 -4.42
CA GLU A 39 11.24 -13.96 -3.69
C GLU A 39 11.46 -13.73 -2.18
N THR A 40 12.69 -13.95 -1.69
CA THR A 40 13.05 -13.63 -0.30
C THR A 40 13.23 -12.12 -0.06
N ASP A 41 13.64 -11.34 -1.07
CA ASP A 41 13.80 -9.88 -0.98
C ASP A 41 12.44 -9.15 -0.84
N ALA A 42 11.38 -9.69 -1.46
CA ALA A 42 10.03 -9.13 -1.38
C ALA A 42 9.40 -9.28 0.03
N LEU A 43 9.93 -10.21 0.83
CA LEU A 43 9.44 -10.58 2.15
C LEU A 43 10.21 -9.92 3.31
N GLU A 44 11.41 -9.37 3.07
CA GLU A 44 12.20 -8.69 4.10
C GLU A 44 11.74 -7.22 4.30
N PRO A 45 11.15 -6.86 5.46
CA PRO A 45 10.62 -5.52 5.70
C PRO A 45 11.67 -4.40 5.69
N GLU A 46 12.95 -4.76 5.87
CA GLU A 46 14.09 -3.84 5.93
C GLU A 46 14.86 -3.73 4.61
N TYR A 47 14.51 -4.53 3.60
CA TYR A 47 15.27 -4.65 2.35
C TYR A 47 15.55 -3.31 1.67
N LEU A 48 14.51 -2.49 1.51
CA LEU A 48 14.62 -1.18 0.84
C LEU A 48 15.55 -0.23 1.61
N ALA A 49 15.44 -0.25 2.94
CA ALA A 49 16.29 0.57 3.81
C ALA A 49 17.75 0.10 3.77
N ARG A 50 17.99 -1.22 3.78
CA ARG A 50 19.33 -1.81 3.67
C ARG A 50 19.97 -1.50 2.33
N ARG A 51 19.23 -1.69 1.23
CA ARG A 51 19.68 -1.38 -0.14
C ARG A 51 20.03 0.10 -0.26
N PHE A 52 19.15 0.99 0.18
CA PHE A 52 19.39 2.42 0.10
C PHE A 52 20.57 2.86 0.98
N SER A 53 20.68 2.34 2.20
CA SER A 53 21.83 2.59 3.09
C SER A 53 23.16 2.18 2.46
N GLY A 54 23.18 1.02 1.77
CA GLY A 54 24.35 0.52 1.05
C GLY A 54 24.72 1.36 -0.18
N LEU A 55 23.80 2.14 -0.73
CA LEU A 55 24.05 3.05 -1.85
C LEU A 55 24.50 4.45 -1.38
N ILE A 56 23.83 5.00 -0.37
CA ILE A 56 24.04 6.39 0.05
C ILE A 56 25.37 6.61 0.75
N GLY A 57 25.82 5.68 1.60
CA GLY A 57 27.11 5.80 2.30
C GLY A 57 28.29 5.98 1.34
N PRO A 58 28.53 5.04 0.41
CA PRO A 58 29.59 5.16 -0.58
C PRO A 58 29.46 6.38 -1.50
N ALA A 59 28.23 6.80 -1.82
CA ALA A 59 28.00 7.98 -2.64
C ALA A 59 28.47 9.27 -1.94
N LEU A 60 28.16 9.39 -0.65
CA LEU A 60 28.61 10.52 0.18
C LEU A 60 30.13 10.53 0.36
N GLU A 61 30.74 9.36 0.61
CA GLU A 61 32.21 9.23 0.73
C GLU A 61 32.95 9.66 -0.55
N LYS A 62 32.35 9.39 -1.72
CA LYS A 62 32.89 9.78 -3.03
C LYS A 62 32.54 11.22 -3.42
N GLY A 63 31.77 11.95 -2.60
CA GLY A 63 31.31 13.31 -2.91
C GLY A 63 30.39 13.37 -4.12
N GLN A 64 29.58 12.34 -4.36
CA GLN A 64 28.62 12.33 -5.46
C GLN A 64 27.52 13.36 -5.23
N ILE A 65 27.11 14.02 -6.31
CA ILE A 65 26.02 15.02 -6.31
C ILE A 65 24.70 14.46 -6.83
N GLU A 66 24.68 13.18 -7.19
CA GLU A 66 23.51 12.45 -7.65
C GLU A 66 23.62 10.96 -7.29
N LEU A 67 22.47 10.31 -7.13
CA LEU A 67 22.36 8.89 -6.90
C LEU A 67 21.24 8.33 -7.79
N GLY A 68 21.60 7.44 -8.73
CA GLY A 68 20.64 6.87 -9.68
C GLY A 68 19.97 7.90 -10.60
N GLY A 69 20.69 8.98 -10.96
CA GLY A 69 20.17 10.09 -11.76
C GLY A 69 19.29 11.07 -10.99
N VAL A 70 19.15 10.90 -9.67
CA VAL A 70 18.43 11.84 -8.80
C VAL A 70 19.44 12.70 -8.06
N PRO A 71 19.32 14.05 -8.08
CA PRO A 71 20.27 14.90 -7.37
C PRO A 71 20.29 14.59 -5.87
N LEU A 72 21.49 14.54 -5.31
CA LEU A 72 21.77 14.24 -3.90
C LEU A 72 22.25 15.51 -3.21
N VAL A 73 21.59 15.86 -2.10
CA VAL A 73 21.96 16.97 -1.24
C VAL A 73 22.46 16.43 0.09
N HIS A 74 23.71 16.73 0.40
CA HIS A 74 24.31 16.42 1.70
C HIS A 74 24.33 17.65 2.59
N LEU A 75 23.72 17.54 3.76
CA LEU A 75 23.74 18.55 4.82
C LEU A 75 24.70 18.10 5.93
N PRO A 76 25.93 18.65 5.96
CA PRO A 76 26.88 18.36 7.02
C PRO A 76 26.39 18.88 8.37
N ALA A 77 26.91 18.33 9.47
CA ALA A 77 26.43 18.60 10.83
C ALA A 77 26.31 20.10 11.19
N ASN A 78 27.21 20.94 10.69
CA ASN A 78 27.20 22.39 10.90
C ASN A 78 26.09 23.13 10.13
N ALA A 79 25.52 22.53 9.09
CA ALA A 79 24.51 23.13 8.22
C ALA A 79 23.08 22.62 8.48
N ILE A 80 22.89 21.61 9.34
CA ILE A 80 21.56 20.98 9.56
C ILE A 80 20.55 21.95 10.16
N HIS A 81 21.01 22.88 11.01
CA HIS A 81 20.16 23.90 11.64
C HIS A 81 20.00 25.16 10.80
N ALA A 82 20.75 25.28 9.69
CA ALA A 82 20.56 26.37 8.74
C ALA A 82 19.30 26.11 7.89
N PRO A 83 18.71 27.15 7.29
CA PRO A 83 17.66 26.98 6.30
C PRO A 83 18.14 26.02 5.19
N TRP A 84 17.31 25.04 4.85
CA TRP A 84 17.68 24.06 3.83
C TRP A 84 17.91 24.77 2.48
N PRO A 85 18.95 24.40 1.72
CA PRO A 85 19.30 24.99 0.42
C PRO A 85 18.31 24.57 -0.68
N LEU A 86 17.09 25.09 -0.60
CA LEU A 86 16.01 24.87 -1.57
C LEU A 86 16.22 25.73 -2.83
N ASN A 87 15.85 25.20 -3.99
CA ASN A 87 15.83 25.96 -5.25
C ASN A 87 14.48 26.67 -5.47
N ASP A 88 14.41 27.58 -6.44
CA ASP A 88 13.20 28.36 -6.73
C ASP A 88 11.98 27.50 -7.11
N GLN A 89 12.20 26.33 -7.69
CA GLN A 89 11.12 25.40 -8.03
C GLN A 89 10.56 24.72 -6.78
N GLU A 90 11.42 24.30 -5.86
CA GLU A 90 11.03 23.69 -4.58
C GLU A 90 10.31 24.70 -3.68
N ILE A 91 10.78 25.95 -3.65
CA ILE A 91 10.13 27.03 -2.90
C ILE A 91 8.73 27.31 -3.46
N ARG A 92 8.58 27.37 -4.79
CA ARG A 92 7.28 27.63 -5.44
C ARG A 92 6.31 26.46 -5.32
N SER A 93 6.79 25.24 -5.51
CA SER A 93 5.94 24.04 -5.54
C SER A 93 5.68 23.44 -4.16
N GLY A 94 6.51 23.77 -3.16
CA GLY A 94 6.50 23.10 -1.86
C GLY A 94 6.87 21.61 -1.96
N ARG A 95 7.60 21.19 -3.00
CA ARG A 95 7.94 19.79 -3.29
C ARG A 95 9.41 19.65 -3.65
N THR A 96 10.12 18.72 -3.03
CA THR A 96 11.48 18.29 -3.45
C THR A 96 11.44 16.90 -4.06
N ARG A 97 12.17 16.73 -5.17
CA ARG A 97 12.47 15.43 -5.78
C ARG A 97 13.95 15.03 -5.66
N ARG A 98 14.75 15.82 -4.95
CA ARG A 98 16.14 15.49 -4.64
C ARG A 98 16.21 14.54 -3.45
N ILE A 99 17.23 13.69 -3.42
CA ILE A 99 17.59 12.88 -2.26
C ILE A 99 18.29 13.79 -1.26
N TRP A 100 17.96 13.66 0.02
CA TRP A 100 18.57 14.48 1.09
C TRP A 100 19.22 13.57 2.13
N HIS A 101 20.43 13.91 2.55
CA HIS A 101 21.14 13.25 3.65
C HIS A 101 21.61 14.26 4.69
N THR A 102 21.40 13.97 5.98
CA THR A 102 21.93 14.77 7.10
C THR A 102 22.89 13.96 7.97
N ASP A 103 24.01 14.55 8.38
CA ASP A 103 25.02 13.88 9.23
C ASP A 103 24.58 13.72 10.70
N GLY A 104 23.52 14.41 11.11
CA GLY A 104 23.03 14.44 12.48
C GLY A 104 21.51 14.54 12.53
N ASP A 105 21.02 14.91 13.71
CA ASP A 105 19.59 14.99 13.99
C ASP A 105 18.93 16.11 13.18
N CYS A 106 17.81 15.81 12.51
CA CYS A 106 17.13 16.79 11.68
C CYS A 106 15.61 16.83 11.89
N MET A 107 15.07 18.03 11.70
CA MET A 107 13.63 18.26 11.51
C MET A 107 13.39 18.54 10.04
N LEU A 108 12.47 17.79 9.43
CA LEU A 108 12.11 18.00 8.03
C LEU A 108 11.31 19.31 7.90
N PRO A 109 11.47 20.07 6.80
CA PRO A 109 10.86 21.40 6.66
C PRO A 109 9.33 21.37 6.67
N GLU A 110 8.70 22.37 7.30
CA GLU A 110 7.24 22.48 7.49
C GLU A 110 6.44 22.91 6.24
N ARG A 111 7.10 23.09 5.09
CA ARG A 111 6.45 23.51 3.83
C ARG A 111 6.93 22.70 2.64
N LEU A 112 7.47 21.51 2.88
CA LEU A 112 8.14 20.72 1.85
C LEU A 112 7.69 19.27 1.89
N HIS A 113 6.93 18.85 0.87
CA HIS A 113 6.71 17.44 0.58
C HIS A 113 7.98 16.85 -0.03
N CYS A 114 8.43 15.71 0.48
CA CYS A 114 9.66 15.06 -0.01
C CYS A 114 9.30 13.84 -0.85
N LEU A 115 9.41 13.98 -2.17
CA LEU A 115 9.03 12.97 -3.16
C LEU A 115 10.22 12.11 -3.62
N ALA A 116 11.33 12.19 -2.89
CA ALA A 116 12.48 11.28 -2.98
C ALA A 116 12.90 10.86 -1.56
N GLU A 117 13.99 10.12 -1.45
CA GLU A 117 14.50 9.54 -0.21
C GLU A 117 15.12 10.60 0.71
N MET A 118 14.60 10.69 1.94
CA MET A 118 15.21 11.49 3.02
C MET A 118 15.97 10.58 3.97
N SER A 119 17.20 10.94 4.29
CA SER A 119 18.08 10.19 5.17
C SER A 119 18.70 11.06 6.24
N ALA A 120 18.79 10.54 7.46
CA ALA A 120 19.56 11.14 8.54
C ALA A 120 20.38 10.06 9.23
N ARG A 121 21.66 10.35 9.49
CA ARG A 121 22.50 9.51 10.35
C ARG A 121 21.99 9.53 11.80
N GLY A 122 21.44 10.68 12.24
CA GLY A 122 20.83 10.87 13.55
C GLY A 122 19.33 10.61 13.58
N ALA A 123 18.67 11.18 14.60
CA ALA A 123 17.22 11.19 14.74
C ALA A 123 16.57 12.08 13.67
N MET A 124 15.40 11.69 13.20
CA MET A 124 14.64 12.44 12.20
C MET A 124 13.23 12.70 12.72
N ARG A 125 12.74 13.92 12.55
CA ARG A 125 11.35 14.27 12.83
C ARG A 125 10.68 14.85 11.59
N SER A 126 9.53 14.30 11.22
CA SER A 126 8.74 14.84 10.12
C SER A 126 7.97 16.11 10.53
N ALA A 127 7.62 16.94 9.55
CA ALA A 127 6.61 17.97 9.72
C ALA A 127 5.20 17.34 9.69
N ALA A 128 4.26 17.95 10.42
CA ALA A 128 2.87 17.48 10.45
C ALA A 128 2.16 17.74 9.12
N GLY A 129 1.27 16.83 8.70
CA GLY A 129 0.46 17.04 7.49
C GLY A 129 1.19 16.87 6.15
N HIS A 130 2.44 16.40 6.17
CA HIS A 130 3.30 16.35 4.98
C HIS A 130 3.44 14.93 4.42
N THR A 131 3.87 14.87 3.15
CA THR A 131 4.03 13.62 2.40
C THR A 131 5.51 13.34 2.18
N TYR A 132 5.92 12.11 2.48
CA TYR A 132 7.27 11.62 2.30
C TYR A 132 7.24 10.33 1.48
N ARG A 133 8.07 10.24 0.44
CA ARG A 133 8.20 9.00 -0.33
C ARG A 133 8.92 7.94 0.48
N ALA A 134 10.09 8.27 1.00
CA ALA A 134 10.92 7.36 1.75
C ALA A 134 11.71 8.06 2.84
N LEU A 135 11.79 7.43 4.03
CA LEU A 135 12.46 7.98 5.21
C LEU A 135 13.42 6.95 5.82
N LEU A 136 14.67 7.34 6.03
CA LEU A 136 15.68 6.53 6.71
C LEU A 136 16.30 7.33 7.86
N SER A 137 16.16 6.84 9.09
CA SER A 137 16.86 7.39 10.26
C SER A 137 17.81 6.34 10.85
N GLY A 138 19.05 6.75 11.13
CA GLY A 138 20.01 5.92 11.85
C GLY A 138 19.69 5.76 13.35
N ALA A 139 18.77 6.57 13.89
CA ALA A 139 18.34 6.54 15.29
C ALA A 139 16.81 6.48 15.41
N GLN A 140 16.18 7.51 15.99
CA GLN A 140 14.74 7.58 16.17
C GLN A 140 14.09 8.33 15.01
N LEU A 141 13.03 7.76 14.41
CA LEU A 141 12.15 8.47 13.49
C LEU A 141 10.83 8.81 14.17
N SER A 142 10.48 10.09 14.20
CA SER A 142 9.20 10.57 14.73
C SER A 142 8.35 11.14 13.60
N LEU A 143 7.27 10.45 13.25
CA LEU A 143 6.27 10.97 12.32
C LEU A 143 5.28 11.84 13.10
N SER A 144 5.25 13.13 12.78
CA SER A 144 4.26 14.06 13.33
C SER A 144 2.84 13.68 12.85
N PRO A 145 1.77 14.09 13.55
CA PRO A 145 0.40 13.75 13.17
C PRO A 145 0.06 14.11 11.72
N ARG A 146 -0.85 13.36 11.12
CA ARG A 146 -1.30 13.53 9.72
C ARG A 146 -0.16 13.43 8.69
N THR A 147 0.94 12.75 9.02
CA THR A 147 2.02 12.48 8.06
C THR A 147 1.60 11.34 7.12
N ARG A 148 1.95 11.47 5.83
CA ARG A 148 1.79 10.41 4.84
C ARG A 148 3.15 9.86 4.41
N VAL A 149 3.35 8.55 4.50
CA VAL A 149 4.55 7.89 3.96
C VAL A 149 4.14 6.87 2.90
N ILE A 150 4.78 6.97 1.74
CA ILE A 150 4.21 6.54 0.47
C ILE A 150 4.94 5.34 -0.16
N ARG A 151 6.16 5.02 0.28
CA ARG A 151 6.92 3.87 -0.19
C ARG A 151 7.51 3.04 0.95
N TRP A 152 8.36 3.63 1.78
CA TRP A 152 8.95 2.94 2.93
C TRP A 152 9.46 3.91 4.01
N ALA A 153 9.51 3.46 5.25
CA ALA A 153 10.20 4.17 6.33
C ALA A 153 10.93 3.18 7.23
N HIS A 154 12.15 3.51 7.63
CA HIS A 154 12.95 2.67 8.49
C HIS A 154 13.73 3.48 9.53
N ALA A 155 13.79 2.96 10.76
CA ALA A 155 14.56 3.52 11.85
C ALA A 155 14.94 2.47 12.89
N ARG A 156 15.79 2.83 13.85
CA ARG A 156 16.06 1.95 15.00
C ARG A 156 14.85 1.87 15.94
N SER A 157 14.23 3.02 16.21
CA SER A 157 12.96 3.12 16.90
C SER A 157 12.07 4.13 16.19
N MET A 158 10.76 3.89 16.19
CA MET A 158 9.83 4.75 15.47
C MET A 158 8.62 5.10 16.32
N ALA A 159 8.24 6.38 16.30
CA ALA A 159 6.99 6.87 16.86
C ALA A 159 6.13 7.46 15.73
N ILE A 160 4.92 6.95 15.58
CA ILE A 160 3.96 7.39 14.58
C ILE A 160 2.88 8.20 15.29
N GLY A 161 2.72 9.45 14.89
CA GLY A 161 1.66 10.33 15.41
C GLY A 161 0.27 9.96 14.92
N ASP A 162 -0.74 10.60 15.49
CA ASP A 162 -2.14 10.33 15.18
C ASP A 162 -2.51 10.66 13.73
N HIS A 163 -3.51 9.95 13.19
CA HIS A 163 -4.08 10.15 11.86
C HIS A 163 -3.05 10.06 10.71
N CYS A 164 -1.93 9.35 10.92
CA CYS A 164 -0.96 9.12 9.85
C CYS A 164 -1.52 8.12 8.84
N GLN A 165 -1.12 8.30 7.58
CA GLN A 165 -1.44 7.37 6.51
C GLN A 165 -0.15 6.75 6.02
N LEU A 166 0.02 5.46 6.28
CA LEU A 166 1.26 4.73 6.03
C LEU A 166 1.05 3.62 5.02
N PRO A 167 0.71 3.97 3.77
CA PRO A 167 0.89 3.11 2.65
C PRO A 167 2.35 3.02 2.22
N ALA A 168 3.21 2.82 3.20
CA ALA A 168 4.59 2.47 3.07
C ALA A 168 4.92 1.22 3.90
N ARG A 169 6.01 0.53 3.53
CA ARG A 169 6.57 -0.51 4.38
C ARG A 169 7.23 0.19 5.55
N ILE A 170 6.69 0.01 6.75
CA ILE A 170 7.22 0.66 7.95
C ILE A 170 7.94 -0.37 8.78
N SER A 171 9.23 -0.17 9.01
CA SER A 171 10.05 -1.08 9.80
C SER A 171 10.84 -0.36 10.88
N ALA A 172 11.02 -1.03 12.01
CA ALA A 172 11.91 -0.59 13.07
C ALA A 172 12.68 -1.77 13.68
N THR A 173 13.98 -1.58 13.96
CA THR A 173 14.82 -2.67 14.49
C THR A 173 14.58 -2.96 15.97
N GLN A 174 13.95 -2.05 16.73
CA GLN A 174 13.68 -2.25 18.16
C GLN A 174 12.19 -2.15 18.50
N VAL A 175 11.58 -1.00 18.27
CA VAL A 175 10.19 -0.73 18.69
C VAL A 175 9.52 0.25 17.74
N LEU A 176 8.22 0.02 17.54
CA LEU A 176 7.34 0.88 16.75
C LEU A 176 6.12 1.24 17.60
N MET A 177 5.95 2.53 17.88
CA MET A 177 4.80 3.07 18.61
C MET A 177 3.81 3.68 17.61
N VAL A 178 2.55 3.25 17.66
CA VAL A 178 1.50 3.66 16.72
C VAL A 178 0.47 4.53 17.44
N GLY A 179 0.28 5.75 16.94
CA GLY A 179 -0.75 6.69 17.36
C GLY A 179 -2.18 6.21 17.04
N ARG A 180 -3.15 7.07 17.29
CA ARG A 180 -4.56 6.79 17.02
C ARG A 180 -4.89 6.95 15.54
N GLU A 181 -5.85 6.17 15.06
CA GLU A 181 -6.41 6.30 13.71
C GLU A 181 -5.36 6.29 12.59
N VAL A 182 -4.32 5.48 12.76
CA VAL A 182 -3.28 5.28 11.75
C VAL A 182 -3.74 4.21 10.75
N SER A 183 -3.73 4.53 9.46
CA SER A 183 -3.87 3.54 8.40
C SER A 183 -2.50 3.05 7.93
N PHE A 184 -2.35 1.76 7.66
CA PHE A 184 -1.09 1.16 7.25
C PHE A 184 -1.35 -0.08 6.39
N SER A 185 -0.35 -0.55 5.61
CA SER A 185 -0.42 -1.91 5.04
C SER A 185 0.64 -2.89 5.54
N LEU A 186 1.85 -2.45 5.89
CA LEU A 186 2.84 -3.29 6.56
C LEU A 186 3.52 -2.51 7.69
N LEU A 187 3.49 -3.08 8.88
CA LEU A 187 4.30 -2.69 10.02
C LEU A 187 5.18 -3.87 10.44
N HIS A 188 6.45 -3.61 10.74
CA HIS A 188 7.37 -4.61 11.25
C HIS A 188 8.25 -4.05 12.37
N ALA A 189 8.25 -4.70 13.53
CA ALA A 189 9.23 -4.47 14.59
C ALA A 189 9.24 -5.64 15.58
N PRO A 190 10.30 -5.84 16.38
CA PRO A 190 10.28 -6.79 17.50
C PRO A 190 9.14 -6.54 18.49
N ALA A 191 8.72 -5.28 18.63
CA ALA A 191 7.52 -4.90 19.36
C ALA A 191 6.82 -3.72 18.68
N ILE A 192 5.57 -3.94 18.28
CA ILE A 192 4.64 -2.93 17.77
C ILE A 192 3.63 -2.64 18.88
N ARG A 193 3.55 -1.38 19.30
CA ARG A 193 2.67 -0.94 20.40
C ARG A 193 1.67 0.07 19.91
N PHE A 194 0.38 -0.26 20.00
CA PHE A 194 -0.71 0.65 19.68
C PHE A 194 -1.07 1.45 20.92
N THR A 195 -1.01 2.77 20.81
CA THR A 195 -1.16 3.70 21.95
C THR A 195 -2.54 3.60 22.62
N GLY A 196 -2.59 4.10 23.86
CA GLY A 196 -3.78 4.06 24.72
C GLY A 196 -3.65 3.04 25.85
N GLN A 197 -4.15 3.38 27.04
CA GLN A 197 -4.23 2.46 28.17
C GLN A 197 -5.53 1.64 28.08
N ALA A 198 -5.38 0.32 28.13
CA ALA A 198 -6.47 -0.59 28.46
C ALA A 198 -6.40 -0.87 29.97
N ALA A 199 -7.48 -0.63 30.71
CA ALA A 199 -7.59 -1.11 32.07
C ALA A 199 -7.66 -2.65 32.01
N ALA A 200 -6.73 -3.33 32.68
CA ALA A 200 -6.71 -4.78 32.77
C ALA A 200 -7.64 -5.25 33.91
N ASP A 201 -8.92 -4.89 33.82
CA ASP A 201 -9.95 -5.36 34.75
C ASP A 201 -10.64 -6.60 34.15
N TRP A 202 -9.88 -7.66 33.88
CA TRP A 202 -10.43 -8.96 33.53
C TRP A 202 -10.02 -9.96 34.60
N ILE A 203 -11.02 -10.49 35.29
CA ILE A 203 -10.84 -11.47 36.36
C ILE A 203 -10.44 -12.78 35.69
N ILE A 204 -9.23 -13.29 35.96
CA ILE A 204 -8.82 -14.66 35.66
C ILE A 204 -9.46 -15.55 36.72
N PRO A 205 -10.44 -16.39 36.39
CA PRO A 205 -11.01 -17.28 37.38
C PRO A 205 -10.01 -18.40 37.67
N PRO A 206 -9.72 -18.67 38.95
CA PRO A 206 -8.89 -19.80 39.32
C PRO A 206 -9.66 -21.10 39.02
N ASP A 207 -8.95 -22.06 38.43
CA ASP A 207 -9.35 -23.46 38.23
C ASP A 207 -10.36 -23.71 37.10
N GLY A 208 -9.88 -23.57 35.86
CA GLY A 208 -10.57 -24.06 34.67
C GLY A 208 -10.73 -25.59 34.68
N ARG A 209 -11.88 -26.09 34.22
CA ARG A 209 -12.14 -27.53 34.11
C ARG A 209 -11.35 -28.09 32.93
N TRP A 210 -10.64 -29.20 33.16
CA TRP A 210 -9.91 -29.90 32.09
C TRP A 210 -10.86 -30.59 31.11
N SER A 211 -10.57 -30.39 29.83
CA SER A 211 -11.09 -31.05 28.63
C SER A 211 -12.47 -30.61 28.13
N ILE A 212 -12.49 -30.20 26.86
CA ILE A 212 -13.64 -30.32 25.96
C ILE A 212 -13.61 -31.74 25.38
N GLY A 213 -14.73 -32.45 25.36
CA GLY A 213 -14.81 -33.84 24.94
C GLY A 213 -15.88 -34.09 23.87
N THR A 214 -16.24 -35.36 23.71
CA THR A 214 -17.34 -35.76 22.82
C THR A 214 -18.68 -35.16 23.25
N SER A 215 -18.86 -34.93 24.55
CA SER A 215 -20.02 -34.21 25.12
C SER A 215 -20.15 -32.79 24.60
N ASP A 216 -19.03 -32.16 24.23
CA ASP A 216 -18.97 -30.81 23.70
C ASP A 216 -18.97 -30.80 22.16
N GLY A 217 -19.12 -31.97 21.51
CA GLY A 217 -19.11 -32.12 20.06
C GLY A 217 -17.72 -32.24 19.42
N VAL A 218 -16.67 -32.42 20.23
CA VAL A 218 -15.29 -32.58 19.76
C VAL A 218 -14.92 -34.05 19.63
N ARG A 219 -14.42 -34.43 18.45
CA ARG A 219 -13.88 -35.77 18.19
C ARG A 219 -12.37 -35.70 18.18
N TRP A 220 -11.75 -36.11 19.29
CA TRP A 220 -10.29 -36.17 19.41
C TRP A 220 -9.73 -37.39 18.70
N ASP A 221 -8.74 -37.16 17.86
CA ASP A 221 -7.86 -38.20 17.37
C ASP A 221 -6.71 -38.40 18.37
N ALA A 222 -6.68 -39.57 19.02
CA ALA A 222 -5.68 -39.90 20.03
C ALA A 222 -4.25 -40.01 19.48
N VAL A 223 -4.09 -40.21 18.16
CA VAL A 223 -2.78 -40.33 17.51
C VAL A 223 -2.23 -38.96 17.13
N THR A 224 -3.05 -38.11 16.53
CA THR A 224 -2.62 -36.79 16.05
C THR A 224 -2.79 -35.67 17.07
N GLY A 225 -3.58 -35.89 18.12
CA GLY A 225 -3.94 -34.85 19.08
C GLY A 225 -4.85 -33.77 18.47
N ILE A 226 -5.50 -34.05 17.34
CA ILE A 226 -6.39 -33.11 16.65
C ILE A 226 -7.83 -33.37 17.04
N GLY A 227 -8.51 -32.34 17.56
CA GLY A 227 -9.93 -32.31 17.81
C GLY A 227 -10.68 -31.83 16.58
N ARG A 228 -11.57 -32.66 16.01
CA ARG A 228 -12.43 -32.27 14.89
C ARG A 228 -13.83 -31.94 15.37
N VAL A 229 -14.35 -30.79 14.93
CA VAL A 229 -15.74 -30.40 15.15
C VAL A 229 -16.45 -30.30 13.79
N PRO A 230 -17.43 -31.18 13.51
CA PRO A 230 -18.15 -31.17 12.25
C PRO A 230 -19.10 -29.98 12.08
N GLY A 231 -19.51 -29.32 13.17
CA GLY A 231 -20.44 -28.20 13.16
C GLY A 231 -19.87 -26.94 13.83
N LEU A 232 -20.78 -26.10 14.35
CA LEU A 232 -20.44 -24.97 15.20
C LEU A 232 -20.04 -25.46 16.59
N LEU A 233 -18.97 -24.90 17.15
CA LEU A 233 -18.57 -25.12 18.54
C LEU A 233 -18.67 -23.83 19.33
N HIS A 234 -19.34 -23.90 20.47
CA HIS A 234 -19.24 -22.90 21.53
C HIS A 234 -18.59 -23.55 22.74
N VAL A 235 -17.37 -23.14 23.05
CA VAL A 235 -16.66 -23.59 24.26
C VAL A 235 -17.09 -22.69 25.40
N PRO A 236 -17.66 -23.24 26.49
CA PRO A 236 -18.01 -22.44 27.66
C PRO A 236 -16.79 -21.72 28.26
N PRO A 237 -16.98 -20.66 29.06
CA PRO A 237 -15.89 -20.00 29.75
C PRO A 237 -15.05 -20.96 30.60
N LEU A 238 -13.78 -20.62 30.82
CA LEU A 238 -12.90 -21.28 31.79
C LEU A 238 -12.64 -22.75 31.47
N ARG A 239 -12.51 -23.04 30.17
CA ARG A 239 -12.13 -24.36 29.68
C ARG A 239 -10.67 -24.39 29.32
N ARG A 240 -10.03 -25.52 29.63
CA ARG A 240 -8.65 -25.80 29.24
C ARG A 240 -8.56 -27.09 28.44
N TRP A 241 -7.78 -27.08 27.37
CA TRP A 241 -7.47 -28.29 26.61
C TRP A 241 -6.07 -28.24 25.98
N ARG A 242 -5.65 -29.40 25.50
CA ARG A 242 -4.42 -29.59 24.72
C ARG A 242 -4.76 -30.25 23.39
N GLY A 243 -4.10 -29.81 22.34
CA GLY A 243 -4.26 -30.30 20.98
C GLY A 243 -4.85 -29.26 20.05
N ASP A 244 -4.59 -29.44 18.75
CA ASP A 244 -5.11 -28.58 17.70
C ASP A 244 -6.62 -28.81 17.55
N LEU A 245 -7.37 -27.72 17.36
CA LEU A 245 -8.82 -27.79 17.20
C LEU A 245 -9.20 -27.31 15.80
N VAL A 246 -9.88 -28.16 15.04
CA VAL A 246 -10.32 -27.89 13.67
C VAL A 246 -11.84 -27.97 13.61
N ALA A 247 -12.50 -26.83 13.46
CA ALA A 247 -13.94 -26.72 13.25
C ALA A 247 -14.23 -26.41 11.77
N ALA A 248 -15.29 -27.00 11.20
CA ALA A 248 -15.64 -26.73 9.80
C ALA A 248 -16.22 -25.31 9.59
N HIS A 249 -16.90 -24.75 10.60
CA HIS A 249 -17.67 -23.51 10.45
C HIS A 249 -17.26 -22.44 11.45
N HIS A 250 -17.85 -22.41 12.64
CA HIS A 250 -17.60 -21.36 13.61
C HIS A 250 -17.11 -21.98 14.91
N LEU A 251 -16.07 -21.38 15.49
CA LEU A 251 -15.55 -21.73 16.80
C LEU A 251 -15.55 -20.47 17.66
N SER A 252 -16.33 -20.52 18.74
CA SER A 252 -16.37 -19.47 19.76
C SER A 252 -15.85 -19.99 21.08
N LEU A 253 -14.99 -19.21 21.73
CA LEU A 253 -14.50 -19.47 23.07
C LEU A 253 -15.11 -18.47 24.05
N GLY A 254 -15.69 -18.97 25.14
CA GLY A 254 -16.05 -18.16 26.29
C GLY A 254 -14.82 -17.57 26.98
N GLU A 255 -15.05 -16.67 27.92
CA GLU A 255 -13.99 -15.93 28.61
C GLU A 255 -13.01 -16.84 29.38
N GLY A 256 -11.75 -16.43 29.43
CA GLY A 256 -10.71 -17.10 30.21
C GLY A 256 -10.41 -18.54 29.78
N CYS A 257 -10.66 -18.91 28.51
CA CYS A 257 -10.28 -20.22 28.01
C CYS A 257 -8.76 -20.32 27.76
N GLU A 258 -8.21 -21.51 27.97
CA GLU A 258 -6.80 -21.83 27.72
C GLU A 258 -6.67 -22.95 26.68
N ALA A 259 -6.01 -22.64 25.56
CA ALA A 259 -5.77 -23.57 24.47
C ALA A 259 -4.28 -23.84 24.30
N GLU A 260 -3.84 -25.08 24.53
CA GLU A 260 -2.50 -25.55 24.15
C GLU A 260 -2.55 -26.21 22.77
N GLY A 261 -2.57 -25.41 21.72
CA GLY A 261 -2.68 -25.88 20.33
C GLY A 261 -3.18 -24.81 19.38
N SER A 262 -3.10 -25.07 18.08
CA SER A 262 -3.57 -24.17 17.04
C SER A 262 -5.07 -24.33 16.79
N LEU A 263 -5.75 -23.23 16.49
CA LEU A 263 -7.18 -23.21 16.20
C LEU A 263 -7.41 -22.90 14.73
N ARG A 264 -8.20 -23.76 14.08
CA ARG A 264 -8.63 -23.57 12.69
C ARG A 264 -10.13 -23.67 12.62
N ALA A 265 -10.79 -22.66 12.09
CA ALA A 265 -12.23 -22.67 11.88
C ALA A 265 -12.60 -21.81 10.68
N GLY A 266 -13.80 -21.97 10.12
CA GLY A 266 -14.33 -21.03 9.13
C GLY A 266 -14.38 -19.58 9.66
N SER A 267 -14.68 -19.38 10.94
CA SER A 267 -14.56 -18.12 11.68
C SER A 267 -14.24 -18.38 13.14
N LEU A 268 -13.52 -17.46 13.79
CA LEU A 268 -13.05 -17.57 15.17
C LEU A 268 -13.54 -16.39 16.00
N ASN A 269 -14.14 -16.66 17.16
CA ASN A 269 -14.45 -15.64 18.16
C ASN A 269 -13.82 -16.04 19.49
N ILE A 270 -12.84 -15.27 19.95
CA ILE A 270 -12.05 -15.56 21.13
C ILE A 270 -12.49 -14.61 22.24
N GLY A 271 -13.09 -15.16 23.30
CA GLY A 271 -13.56 -14.41 24.47
C GLY A 271 -12.44 -13.68 25.23
N ALA A 272 -12.85 -12.80 26.14
CA ALA A 272 -11.92 -11.94 26.88
C ALA A 272 -10.98 -12.77 27.77
N GLY A 273 -9.72 -12.33 27.90
CA GLY A 273 -8.72 -12.99 28.73
C GLY A 273 -8.32 -14.41 28.31
N CYS A 274 -8.76 -14.89 27.14
CA CYS A 274 -8.34 -16.20 26.63
C CYS A 274 -6.83 -16.23 26.35
N THR A 275 -6.20 -17.37 26.61
CA THR A 275 -4.79 -17.61 26.30
C THR A 275 -4.64 -18.76 25.32
N ILE A 276 -4.00 -18.50 24.18
CA ILE A 276 -3.84 -19.48 23.10
C ILE A 276 -2.35 -19.65 22.81
N GLN A 277 -1.84 -20.83 23.15
CA GLN A 277 -0.45 -21.24 22.91
C GLN A 277 -0.33 -21.91 21.53
N GLY A 278 -0.79 -21.22 20.50
CA GLY A 278 -0.85 -21.72 19.13
C GLY A 278 -1.29 -20.67 18.14
N GLY A 279 -1.37 -21.03 16.87
CA GLY A 279 -1.79 -20.13 15.79
C GLY A 279 -3.30 -20.09 15.62
N LEU A 280 -3.80 -18.97 15.07
CA LEU A 280 -5.20 -18.83 14.67
C LEU A 280 -5.28 -18.73 13.15
N MET A 281 -6.13 -19.55 12.54
CA MET A 281 -6.35 -19.52 11.10
C MET A 281 -7.84 -19.65 10.78
N ALA A 282 -8.36 -18.70 9.99
CA ALA A 282 -9.72 -18.76 9.49
C ALA A 282 -9.82 -18.16 8.07
N PRO A 283 -10.57 -18.77 7.13
CA PRO A 283 -10.90 -18.08 5.88
C PRO A 283 -11.84 -16.88 6.16
N GLY A 284 -12.77 -17.01 7.10
CA GLY A 284 -13.61 -15.93 7.58
C GLY A 284 -12.95 -15.12 8.69
N GLU A 285 -13.80 -14.46 9.47
CA GLU A 285 -13.38 -13.43 10.41
C GLU A 285 -12.75 -14.04 11.69
N ILE A 286 -11.80 -13.31 12.26
CA ILE A 286 -11.18 -13.62 13.55
C ILE A 286 -11.39 -12.42 14.49
N TYR A 287 -12.14 -12.63 15.57
CA TYR A 287 -12.33 -11.65 16.62
C TYR A 287 -11.62 -12.09 17.88
N LEU A 288 -10.80 -11.20 18.45
CA LEU A 288 -10.25 -11.34 19.79
C LEU A 288 -10.87 -10.26 20.67
N ALA A 289 -11.55 -10.68 21.73
CA ALA A 289 -12.03 -9.77 22.76
C ALA A 289 -10.86 -9.24 23.62
N ALA A 290 -11.16 -8.27 24.49
CA ALA A 290 -10.16 -7.57 25.28
C ALA A 290 -9.28 -8.51 26.12
N GLY A 291 -7.98 -8.20 26.17
CA GLY A 291 -6.99 -8.95 26.97
C GLY A 291 -6.66 -10.36 26.48
N ALA A 292 -7.18 -10.79 25.33
CA ALA A 292 -6.84 -12.10 24.77
C ALA A 292 -5.36 -12.15 24.34
N GLN A 293 -4.74 -13.31 24.52
CA GLN A 293 -3.32 -13.54 24.24
C GLN A 293 -3.16 -14.70 23.26
N VAL A 294 -2.38 -14.49 22.20
CA VAL A 294 -2.08 -15.51 21.19
C VAL A 294 -0.58 -15.55 21.00
N GLN A 295 0.05 -16.68 21.28
CA GLN A 295 1.52 -16.79 21.27
C GLN A 295 2.12 -17.00 19.86
N SER A 296 1.28 -17.15 18.83
CA SER A 296 1.71 -17.40 17.46
C SER A 296 0.96 -16.51 16.45
N SER A 297 1.09 -16.83 15.17
CA SER A 297 0.53 -16.05 14.06
C SER A 297 -0.98 -16.17 13.96
N ILE A 298 -1.60 -15.09 13.49
CA ILE A 298 -3.04 -14.96 13.22
C ILE A 298 -3.20 -14.67 11.73
N VAL A 299 -3.94 -15.53 11.03
CA VAL A 299 -4.17 -15.41 9.60
C VAL A 299 -5.67 -15.49 9.30
N SER A 300 -6.21 -14.42 8.73
CA SER A 300 -7.57 -14.40 8.15
C SER A 300 -7.52 -14.06 6.66
N GLU A 301 -8.44 -14.61 5.88
CA GLU A 301 -8.66 -14.18 4.49
C GLU A 301 -9.67 -13.02 4.37
N THR A 302 -10.20 -12.50 5.48
CA THR A 302 -11.20 -11.42 5.51
C THR A 302 -10.89 -10.31 6.53
N LEU A 303 -11.04 -10.59 7.82
CA LEU A 303 -10.97 -9.60 8.89
C LEU A 303 -10.30 -10.18 10.13
N VAL A 304 -9.40 -9.40 10.74
CA VAL A 304 -8.92 -9.62 12.11
C VAL A 304 -9.29 -8.40 12.94
N VAL A 305 -9.99 -8.60 14.05
CA VAL A 305 -10.26 -7.57 15.06
C VAL A 305 -9.55 -7.93 16.36
N LEU A 306 -8.66 -7.05 16.81
CA LEU A 306 -7.94 -7.18 18.07
C LEU A 306 -8.55 -6.24 19.10
N GLY A 307 -9.21 -6.78 20.12
CA GLY A 307 -9.75 -6.03 21.24
C GLY A 307 -8.67 -5.34 22.07
N ALA A 308 -9.09 -4.40 22.92
CA ALA A 308 -8.17 -3.63 23.74
C ALA A 308 -7.24 -4.52 24.58
N GLY A 309 -5.94 -4.20 24.61
CA GLY A 309 -4.95 -4.92 25.42
C GLY A 309 -4.61 -6.33 24.96
N CYS A 310 -4.96 -6.75 23.74
CA CYS A 310 -4.52 -8.04 23.22
C CYS A 310 -2.99 -8.09 23.04
N VAL A 311 -2.41 -9.27 23.23
CA VAL A 311 -0.97 -9.52 22.99
C VAL A 311 -0.81 -10.65 21.99
N ILE A 312 -0.11 -10.37 20.89
CA ILE A 312 0.12 -11.33 19.81
C ILE A 312 1.61 -11.60 19.62
N GLY A 313 1.97 -12.87 19.59
CA GLY A 313 3.35 -13.35 19.59
C GLY A 313 4.00 -13.27 20.97
N VAL A 314 5.25 -13.73 21.02
CA VAL A 314 6.08 -13.66 22.23
C VAL A 314 7.38 -12.92 21.90
N PRO A 315 7.97 -12.21 22.87
CA PRO A 315 9.28 -11.60 22.67
C PRO A 315 10.32 -12.63 22.18
N GLY A 316 10.96 -12.35 21.04
CA GLY A 316 11.98 -13.21 20.45
C GLY A 316 11.46 -14.26 19.46
N ALA A 317 10.14 -14.47 19.34
CA ALA A 317 9.55 -15.27 18.27
C ALA A 317 8.53 -14.44 17.49
N HIS A 318 8.86 -14.12 16.24
CA HIS A 318 8.04 -13.26 15.40
C HIS A 318 6.69 -13.91 15.08
N ALA A 319 5.60 -13.28 15.52
CA ALA A 319 4.25 -13.55 15.06
C ALA A 319 3.90 -12.66 13.87
N THR A 320 3.05 -13.19 13.00
CA THR A 320 2.44 -12.44 11.90
C THR A 320 0.95 -12.31 12.15
N VAL A 321 0.44 -11.09 12.09
CA VAL A 321 -1.01 -10.80 12.01
C VAL A 321 -1.30 -10.41 10.58
N ARG A 322 -2.13 -11.19 9.87
CA ARG A 322 -2.43 -10.95 8.44
C ARG A 322 -3.92 -11.07 8.17
N ALA A 323 -4.49 -10.02 7.57
CA ALA A 323 -5.81 -10.04 6.95
C ALA A 323 -5.97 -8.92 5.91
N PRO A 324 -6.98 -8.99 5.02
CA PRO A 324 -7.41 -7.87 4.20
C PRO A 324 -7.70 -6.60 4.98
N ARG A 325 -8.36 -6.75 6.14
CA ARG A 325 -8.65 -5.68 7.09
C ARG A 325 -8.20 -6.11 8.47
N VAL A 326 -7.39 -5.28 9.13
CA VAL A 326 -7.00 -5.47 10.52
C VAL A 326 -7.46 -4.27 11.33
N GLU A 327 -8.29 -4.51 12.34
CA GLU A 327 -8.73 -3.50 13.29
C GLU A 327 -8.05 -3.73 14.62
N ILE A 328 -7.48 -2.67 15.20
CA ILE A 328 -6.61 -2.77 16.36
C ILE A 328 -7.11 -1.83 17.45
N GLY A 329 -7.51 -2.42 18.57
CA GLY A 329 -7.88 -1.72 19.77
C GLY A 329 -6.70 -1.09 20.49
N LYS A 330 -7.01 -0.17 21.40
CA LYS A 330 -6.02 0.51 22.25
C LYS A 330 -5.18 -0.48 23.07
N GLY A 331 -3.90 -0.18 23.25
CA GLY A 331 -2.99 -0.95 24.10
C GLY A 331 -2.61 -2.33 23.58
N VAL A 332 -2.95 -2.66 22.33
CA VAL A 332 -2.53 -3.92 21.69
C VAL A 332 -1.02 -3.93 21.48
N VAL A 333 -0.42 -5.10 21.68
CA VAL A 333 0.99 -5.36 21.40
C VAL A 333 1.12 -6.51 20.41
N VAL A 334 1.88 -6.29 19.34
CA VAL A 334 2.23 -7.34 18.38
C VAL A 334 3.75 -7.49 18.32
N HIS A 335 4.24 -8.71 18.56
CA HIS A 335 5.64 -9.07 18.45
C HIS A 335 5.93 -9.62 17.06
N GLY A 336 6.24 -8.75 16.09
CA GLY A 336 6.59 -9.16 14.72
C GLY A 336 5.95 -8.27 13.65
N THR A 337 5.20 -8.89 12.74
CA THR A 337 4.69 -8.22 11.54
C THR A 337 3.17 -8.09 11.59
N VAL A 338 2.67 -6.91 11.23
CA VAL A 338 1.24 -6.69 11.00
C VAL A 338 1.03 -6.32 9.54
N TRP A 339 0.18 -7.09 8.87
CA TRP A 339 -0.21 -6.91 7.49
C TRP A 339 -1.70 -6.62 7.40
N SER A 340 -2.05 -5.45 6.88
CA SER A 340 -3.42 -5.04 6.61
C SER A 340 -3.53 -4.64 5.14
N GLY A 341 -4.17 -5.45 4.32
CA GLY A 341 -4.28 -5.10 2.90
C GLY A 341 -5.08 -6.12 2.12
N GLN A 342 -6.10 -5.64 1.42
CA GLN A 342 -6.95 -6.45 0.56
C GLN A 342 -6.13 -7.28 -0.45
N ARG A 343 -6.56 -8.53 -0.66
CA ARG A 343 -6.72 -9.01 -2.03
C ARG A 343 -7.81 -8.12 -2.61
N LEU A 344 -7.46 -7.16 -3.44
CA LEU A 344 -8.43 -6.29 -4.09
C LEU A 344 -9.44 -7.20 -4.80
N GLN A 345 -10.65 -7.32 -4.26
CA GLN A 345 -11.80 -7.31 -5.13
C GLN A 345 -11.77 -5.93 -5.78
N ALA A 346 -11.82 -5.91 -7.12
CA ALA A 346 -11.91 -4.69 -7.89
C ALA A 346 -12.86 -3.73 -7.17
N VAL A 347 -12.40 -2.51 -6.87
CA VAL A 347 -13.30 -1.42 -6.53
C VAL A 347 -14.40 -1.49 -7.59
N GLY A 348 -15.64 -1.73 -7.16
CA GLY A 348 -16.76 -1.82 -8.09
C GLY A 348 -16.71 -0.60 -9.00
N HIS A 349 -16.85 -0.83 -10.30
CA HIS A 349 -16.91 0.26 -11.25
C HIS A 349 -18.02 1.22 -10.78
N PRO A 350 -17.79 2.56 -10.77
CA PRO A 350 -18.88 3.50 -10.70
C PRO A 350 -19.90 3.11 -11.76
N ASP A 351 -21.18 3.00 -11.41
CA ASP A 351 -22.21 3.04 -12.44
C ASP A 351 -22.13 4.42 -13.11
N ASP A 352 -22.30 4.51 -14.43
CA ASP A 352 -22.36 5.78 -15.18
C ASP A 352 -23.36 6.79 -14.57
N ARG A 353 -24.28 6.31 -13.73
CA ARG A 353 -25.29 7.08 -12.97
C ARG A 353 -24.72 7.87 -11.78
N ASP A 354 -23.53 7.53 -11.29
CA ASP A 354 -22.85 8.22 -10.18
C ASP A 354 -21.96 9.38 -10.67
N LEU A 355 -21.78 9.52 -11.98
CA LEU A 355 -20.95 10.57 -12.59
C LEU A 355 -21.79 11.82 -12.84
N ASP A 356 -21.16 13.00 -12.73
CA ASP A 356 -21.78 14.24 -13.18
C ASP A 356 -22.23 14.11 -14.64
N PRO A 357 -23.28 14.79 -15.09
CA PRO A 357 -23.68 14.76 -16.50
C PRO A 357 -22.51 15.04 -17.43
N MET A 358 -22.48 14.36 -18.58
CA MET A 358 -21.50 14.58 -19.63
C MET A 358 -21.49 16.05 -20.05
N ASP A 359 -20.46 16.78 -19.62
CA ASP A 359 -20.40 18.22 -19.79
C ASP A 359 -18.96 18.70 -20.00
N GLU A 360 -18.65 19.03 -21.26
CA GLU A 360 -17.38 19.60 -21.66
C GLU A 360 -17.14 20.98 -21.02
N SER A 361 -18.21 21.71 -20.65
CA SER A 361 -18.12 23.00 -19.95
C SER A 361 -17.75 22.85 -18.47
N GLY A 362 -17.93 21.66 -17.90
CA GLY A 362 -17.57 21.29 -16.53
C GLY A 362 -16.07 21.08 -16.29
N LEU A 363 -15.25 21.07 -17.34
CA LEU A 363 -13.78 20.96 -17.26
C LEU A 363 -13.08 22.27 -16.85
N GLY A 364 -13.86 23.36 -16.70
CA GLY A 364 -13.39 24.66 -16.24
C GLY A 364 -12.99 25.61 -17.37
N ALA A 365 -12.99 26.92 -17.08
CA ALA A 365 -12.75 27.99 -18.05
C ALA A 365 -11.35 27.99 -18.69
N LEU A 366 -10.43 27.19 -18.16
CA LEU A 366 -9.06 27.05 -18.65
C LEU A 366 -8.95 26.11 -19.87
N VAL A 367 -9.98 25.29 -20.13
CA VAL A 367 -10.01 24.37 -21.27
C VAL A 367 -10.70 25.02 -22.45
N ARG A 368 -9.97 25.21 -23.55
CA ARG A 368 -10.54 25.62 -24.83
C ARG A 368 -10.94 24.39 -25.61
N TRP A 369 -12.25 24.15 -25.72
CA TRP A 369 -12.78 23.01 -26.45
C TRP A 369 -12.93 23.30 -27.94
N ASN A 370 -12.50 22.35 -28.76
CA ASN A 370 -12.81 22.32 -30.18
C ASN A 370 -13.73 21.13 -30.47
N SER A 371 -15.02 21.43 -30.64
CA SER A 371 -16.07 20.45 -30.91
C SER A 371 -15.94 19.76 -32.26
N VAL A 372 -15.23 20.36 -33.23
CA VAL A 372 -14.99 19.76 -34.55
C VAL A 372 -13.93 18.67 -34.46
N SER A 373 -12.87 18.89 -33.70
CA SER A 373 -11.80 17.90 -33.51
C SER A 373 -12.04 16.98 -32.32
N GLY A 374 -13.08 17.22 -31.52
CA GLY A 374 -13.32 16.52 -30.25
C GLY A 374 -12.12 16.63 -29.31
N ARG A 375 -11.51 17.84 -29.21
CA ARG A 375 -10.28 18.04 -28.43
C ARG A 375 -10.35 19.29 -27.57
N GLY A 376 -10.01 19.14 -26.28
CA GLY A 376 -9.75 20.22 -25.34
C GLY A 376 -8.27 20.56 -25.24
N LEU A 377 -7.96 21.85 -25.17
CA LEU A 377 -6.61 22.35 -24.92
C LEU A 377 -6.59 23.25 -23.67
N ALA A 378 -5.73 22.92 -22.71
CA ALA A 378 -5.38 23.78 -21.58
C ALA A 378 -3.94 24.28 -21.74
N ASN A 379 -3.74 25.60 -21.69
CA ASN A 379 -2.42 26.24 -21.87
C ASN A 379 -1.68 26.48 -20.54
N ALA A 380 -2.12 25.87 -19.46
CA ALA A 380 -1.56 25.97 -18.11
C ALA A 380 -1.93 24.69 -17.33
N ASP A 381 -1.42 24.56 -16.11
CA ASP A 381 -1.77 23.46 -15.21
C ASP A 381 -3.30 23.37 -15.06
N LEU A 382 -3.81 22.15 -15.13
CA LEU A 382 -5.24 21.86 -15.09
C LEU A 382 -5.54 20.83 -14.00
N LYS A 383 -6.43 21.21 -13.09
CA LYS A 383 -6.99 20.30 -12.09
C LYS A 383 -8.48 20.10 -12.37
N ILE A 384 -8.85 18.87 -12.68
CA ILE A 384 -10.23 18.46 -12.90
C ILE A 384 -10.76 17.90 -11.58
N PRO A 385 -11.88 18.42 -11.04
CA PRO A 385 -12.45 17.89 -9.80
C PRO A 385 -12.96 16.44 -9.98
N PRO A 386 -13.18 15.69 -8.88
CA PRO A 386 -13.71 14.32 -8.93
C PRO A 386 -15.06 14.19 -9.66
N LEU A 387 -15.42 12.96 -10.05
CA LEU A 387 -16.72 12.56 -10.63
C LEU A 387 -17.07 13.19 -11.99
N ARG A 388 -16.13 13.88 -12.64
CA ARG A 388 -16.35 14.50 -13.94
C ARG A 388 -16.27 13.49 -15.07
N GLN A 389 -17.12 13.65 -16.08
CA GLN A 389 -17.02 12.89 -17.33
C GLN A 389 -17.10 13.81 -18.56
N TRP A 390 -16.35 13.47 -19.59
CA TRP A 390 -16.35 14.17 -20.87
C TRP A 390 -16.01 13.22 -22.03
N GLY A 391 -16.34 13.65 -23.25
CA GLY A 391 -15.93 12.98 -24.49
C GLY A 391 -14.81 13.73 -25.18
N GLY A 392 -13.87 13.01 -25.81
CA GLY A 392 -12.81 13.61 -26.62
C GLY A 392 -11.44 13.70 -25.94
N ASP A 393 -10.43 14.04 -26.74
CA ASP A 393 -9.03 14.13 -26.29
C ASP A 393 -8.81 15.39 -25.45
N LEU A 394 -8.00 15.30 -24.40
CA LEU A 394 -7.59 16.45 -23.61
C LEU A 394 -6.08 16.61 -23.62
N VAL A 395 -5.61 17.79 -24.00
CA VAL A 395 -4.19 18.15 -24.04
C VAL A 395 -3.93 19.31 -23.07
N CYS A 396 -3.04 19.10 -22.12
CA CYS A 396 -2.58 20.10 -21.16
C CYS A 396 -1.11 20.47 -21.46
N GLN A 397 -0.81 21.76 -21.57
CA GLN A 397 0.57 22.26 -21.71
C GLN A 397 1.35 22.29 -20.38
N GLY A 398 0.67 22.15 -19.24
CA GLY A 398 1.28 22.05 -17.92
C GLY A 398 0.98 20.70 -17.26
N ASP A 399 0.91 20.69 -15.94
CA ASP A 399 0.51 19.52 -15.15
C ASP A 399 -0.99 19.26 -15.33
N LEU A 400 -1.39 17.99 -15.42
CA LEU A 400 -2.79 17.56 -15.51
C LEU A 400 -3.13 16.64 -14.34
N GLU A 401 -4.00 17.09 -13.44
CA GLU A 401 -4.49 16.29 -12.32
C GLU A 401 -6.00 16.03 -12.48
N LEU A 402 -6.41 14.77 -12.54
CA LEU A 402 -7.81 14.36 -12.48
C LEU A 402 -8.15 13.92 -11.06
N GLY A 403 -9.26 14.41 -10.51
CA GLY A 403 -9.86 13.92 -9.29
C GLY A 403 -10.34 12.47 -9.41
N ALA A 404 -10.70 11.87 -8.28
CA ALA A 404 -11.15 10.49 -8.23
C ALA A 404 -12.43 10.25 -9.05
N ARG A 405 -12.58 9.02 -9.57
CA ARG A 405 -13.77 8.54 -10.28
C ARG A 405 -14.17 9.39 -11.51
N CYS A 406 -13.25 10.11 -12.14
CA CYS A 406 -13.50 10.76 -13.42
C CYS A 406 -13.57 9.74 -14.57
N HIS A 407 -14.30 10.06 -15.64
CA HIS A 407 -14.34 9.27 -16.88
C HIS A 407 -13.98 10.11 -18.11
N ALA A 408 -12.79 9.88 -18.64
CA ALA A 408 -12.32 10.46 -19.90
C ALA A 408 -12.62 9.51 -21.06
N ARG A 409 -13.60 9.84 -21.91
CA ARG A 409 -13.90 9.08 -23.14
C ARG A 409 -13.05 9.58 -24.32
N GLY A 410 -11.73 9.51 -24.15
CA GLY A 410 -10.73 10.00 -25.09
C GLY A 410 -9.31 9.83 -24.55
N SER A 411 -8.31 10.36 -25.24
CA SER A 411 -6.91 10.30 -24.79
C SER A 411 -6.52 11.52 -23.96
N LEU A 412 -5.61 11.32 -23.02
CA LEU A 412 -5.05 12.38 -22.17
C LEU A 412 -3.59 12.62 -22.53
N LYS A 413 -3.22 13.89 -22.70
CA LYS A 413 -1.84 14.31 -22.90
C LYS A 413 -1.46 15.46 -21.98
N ALA A 414 -0.33 15.35 -21.30
CA ALA A 414 0.27 16.45 -20.55
C ALA A 414 1.71 16.71 -21.03
N TYR A 415 2.13 17.97 -21.04
CA TYR A 415 3.55 18.33 -21.17
C TYR A 415 4.24 18.43 -19.80
N GLY A 416 3.48 18.56 -18.71
CA GLY A 416 3.96 18.37 -17.35
C GLY A 416 3.71 16.95 -16.83
N ASP A 417 3.50 16.84 -15.53
CA ASP A 417 3.08 15.60 -14.86
C ASP A 417 1.59 15.31 -15.16
N LEU A 418 1.21 14.03 -15.14
CA LEU A 418 -0.18 13.59 -15.34
C LEU A 418 -0.61 12.67 -14.21
N GLY A 419 -1.46 13.19 -13.32
CA GLY A 419 -2.04 12.45 -12.20
C GLY A 419 -3.48 12.04 -12.47
N LEU A 420 -3.80 10.76 -12.28
CA LEU A 420 -5.15 10.23 -12.24
C LEU A 420 -5.49 9.87 -10.79
N GLY A 421 -6.60 10.39 -10.27
CA GLY A 421 -7.15 10.00 -8.97
C GLY A 421 -7.59 8.53 -8.94
N ALA A 422 -8.03 8.05 -7.78
CA ALA A 422 -8.50 6.67 -7.63
C ALA A 422 -9.77 6.39 -8.45
N GLY A 423 -9.87 5.21 -9.05
CA GLY A 423 -11.02 4.74 -9.81
C GLY A 423 -11.31 5.56 -11.07
N VAL A 424 -10.31 6.27 -11.62
CA VAL A 424 -10.47 7.02 -12.87
C VAL A 424 -10.55 6.04 -14.05
N ARG A 425 -11.41 6.34 -15.02
CA ARG A 425 -11.51 5.59 -16.27
C ARG A 425 -11.06 6.46 -17.44
N VAL A 426 -10.16 5.94 -18.26
CA VAL A 426 -9.70 6.55 -19.50
C VAL A 426 -9.90 5.54 -20.61
N ASP A 427 -10.78 5.81 -21.58
CA ASP A 427 -11.02 4.87 -22.68
C ASP A 427 -9.89 4.91 -23.75
N GLY A 428 -9.15 6.02 -23.79
CA GLY A 428 -8.01 6.25 -24.68
C GLY A 428 -6.64 6.02 -24.02
N SER A 429 -5.62 6.64 -24.60
CA SER A 429 -4.23 6.56 -24.10
C SER A 429 -3.89 7.71 -23.15
N VAL A 430 -2.91 7.50 -22.29
CA VAL A 430 -2.37 8.49 -21.35
C VAL A 430 -0.90 8.75 -21.68
N VAL A 431 -0.55 10.00 -21.96
CA VAL A 431 0.81 10.38 -22.35
C VAL A 431 1.27 11.61 -21.58
N ALA A 432 2.44 11.57 -20.95
CA ALA A 432 3.05 12.73 -20.31
C ALA A 432 4.54 12.87 -20.67
N GLN A 433 5.07 14.08 -20.67
CA GLN A 433 6.53 14.27 -20.65
C GLN A 433 7.05 14.11 -19.21
N GLY A 434 6.32 14.65 -18.22
CA GLY A 434 6.53 14.40 -16.80
C GLY A 434 6.06 13.02 -16.35
N ASP A 435 5.96 12.84 -15.04
CA ASP A 435 5.57 11.58 -14.42
C ASP A 435 4.10 11.28 -14.74
N VAL A 436 3.76 10.00 -14.98
CA VAL A 436 2.37 9.54 -14.98
C VAL A 436 2.09 8.80 -13.68
N LEU A 437 1.12 9.28 -12.90
CA LEU A 437 0.65 8.63 -11.69
C LEU A 437 -0.78 8.16 -11.88
N VAL A 438 -1.01 6.85 -11.81
CA VAL A 438 -2.33 6.24 -11.96
C VAL A 438 -2.84 5.82 -10.58
N GLY A 439 -3.90 6.45 -10.08
CA GLY A 439 -4.50 6.13 -8.78
C GLY A 439 -5.13 4.75 -8.72
N ALA A 440 -5.28 4.20 -7.52
CA ALA A 440 -5.75 2.84 -7.28
C ALA A 440 -7.08 2.51 -8.01
N GLY A 441 -7.20 1.29 -8.54
CA GLY A 441 -8.41 0.80 -9.20
C GLY A 441 -8.78 1.51 -10.51
N SER A 442 -7.90 2.33 -11.07
CA SER A 442 -8.17 3.04 -12.33
C SER A 442 -8.01 2.14 -13.55
N THR A 443 -8.74 2.44 -14.61
CA THR A 443 -8.68 1.71 -15.88
C THR A 443 -8.25 2.62 -17.02
N VAL A 444 -7.29 2.17 -17.81
CA VAL A 444 -6.83 2.86 -19.03
C VAL A 444 -6.95 1.89 -20.20
N GLY A 445 -7.85 2.15 -21.15
CA GLY A 445 -8.09 1.30 -22.30
C GLY A 445 -6.97 1.34 -23.35
N GLY A 446 -6.18 2.41 -23.35
CA GLY A 446 -5.02 2.61 -24.25
C GLY A 446 -3.67 2.50 -23.54
N SER A 447 -2.63 2.93 -24.24
CA SER A 447 -1.25 2.90 -23.74
C SER A 447 -1.00 3.98 -22.70
N VAL A 448 -0.07 3.71 -21.77
CA VAL A 448 0.42 4.67 -20.77
C VAL A 448 1.90 4.95 -21.06
N VAL A 449 2.24 6.19 -21.37
CA VAL A 449 3.60 6.58 -21.78
C VAL A 449 4.07 7.80 -21.00
N SER A 450 5.28 7.73 -20.45
CA SER A 450 5.99 8.86 -19.84
C SER A 450 7.42 8.95 -20.36
N GLU A 451 7.97 10.16 -20.49
CA GLU A 451 9.41 10.37 -20.74
C GLU A 451 10.26 10.24 -19.47
N THR A 452 9.65 10.11 -18.29
CA THR A 452 10.34 10.11 -16.98
C THR A 452 9.97 8.89 -16.14
N ALA A 453 8.75 8.81 -15.61
CA ALA A 453 8.27 7.68 -14.83
C ALA A 453 6.78 7.37 -15.01
N VAL A 454 6.42 6.10 -14.88
CA VAL A 454 5.03 5.65 -14.72
C VAL A 454 4.89 4.95 -13.37
N VAL A 455 3.90 5.37 -12.59
CA VAL A 455 3.53 4.74 -11.32
C VAL A 455 2.09 4.24 -11.42
N LEU A 456 1.90 2.93 -11.38
CA LEU A 456 0.58 2.29 -11.41
C LEU A 456 0.17 1.92 -9.98
N GLY A 457 -0.90 2.56 -9.50
CA GLY A 457 -1.52 2.27 -8.21
C GLY A 457 -2.16 0.88 -8.17
N PRO A 458 -2.47 0.38 -6.97
CA PRO A 458 -2.92 -1.01 -6.82
C PRO A 458 -4.27 -1.25 -7.49
N GLY A 459 -4.44 -2.41 -8.12
CA GLY A 459 -5.69 -2.80 -8.80
C GLY A 459 -5.98 -2.08 -10.12
N CYS A 460 -5.03 -1.35 -10.70
CA CYS A 460 -5.26 -0.73 -12.02
C CYS A 460 -5.37 -1.78 -13.13
N THR A 461 -6.11 -1.48 -14.18
CA THR A 461 -6.13 -2.29 -15.41
C THR A 461 -5.74 -1.45 -16.61
N ILE A 462 -4.70 -1.85 -17.33
CA ILE A 462 -4.21 -1.17 -18.53
C ILE A 462 -4.40 -2.08 -19.75
N GLY A 463 -5.09 -1.58 -20.76
CA GLY A 463 -5.58 -2.34 -21.90
C GLY A 463 -6.74 -3.28 -21.54
N THR A 464 -7.18 -4.06 -22.54
CA THR A 464 -8.13 -5.17 -22.35
C THR A 464 -7.58 -6.43 -23.02
N PRO A 465 -8.10 -7.63 -22.70
CA PRO A 465 -7.71 -8.85 -23.39
C PRO A 465 -7.87 -8.77 -24.93
N GLU A 466 -8.82 -7.97 -25.41
CA GLU A 466 -9.11 -7.78 -26.83
C GLU A 466 -8.29 -6.64 -27.46
N ARG A 467 -7.80 -5.70 -26.63
CA ARG A 467 -7.04 -4.52 -27.07
C ARG A 467 -5.81 -4.35 -26.21
N HIS A 468 -4.69 -4.89 -26.70
CA HIS A 468 -3.42 -4.81 -25.97
C HIS A 468 -2.92 -3.35 -25.87
N ALA A 469 -2.40 -2.99 -24.71
CA ALA A 469 -1.83 -1.70 -24.40
C ALA A 469 -0.34 -1.80 -24.07
N THR A 470 0.37 -0.68 -24.20
CA THR A 470 1.78 -0.58 -23.81
C THR A 470 1.94 0.37 -22.63
N VAL A 471 2.68 -0.05 -21.61
CA VAL A 471 3.17 0.83 -20.54
C VAL A 471 4.66 1.09 -20.78
N CYS A 472 5.07 2.34 -20.98
CA CYS A 472 6.45 2.67 -21.31
C CYS A 472 6.95 3.92 -20.58
N ALA A 473 8.09 3.80 -19.90
CA ALA A 473 8.84 4.93 -19.31
C ALA A 473 10.26 4.51 -18.95
N PRO A 474 11.22 5.44 -18.74
CA PRO A 474 12.50 5.11 -18.14
C PRO A 474 12.36 4.41 -16.79
N ARG A 475 11.43 4.86 -15.94
CA ARG A 475 11.16 4.25 -14.63
C ARG A 475 9.71 3.78 -14.55
N ILE A 476 9.47 2.52 -14.21
CA ILE A 476 8.11 2.00 -14.00
C ILE A 476 7.97 1.42 -12.59
N GLU A 477 6.97 1.86 -11.86
CA GLU A 477 6.60 1.32 -10.55
C GLU A 477 5.19 0.71 -10.66
N ILE A 478 5.06 -0.59 -10.40
CA ILE A 478 3.80 -1.32 -10.51
C ILE A 478 3.39 -1.83 -9.13
N ALA A 479 2.24 -1.37 -8.63
CA ALA A 479 1.67 -1.85 -7.38
C ALA A 479 0.94 -3.20 -7.53
N LEU A 480 0.66 -3.85 -6.40
CA LEU A 480 -0.03 -5.13 -6.35
C LEU A 480 -1.41 -5.09 -7.02
N GLY A 481 -1.76 -6.14 -7.76
CA GLY A 481 -3.08 -6.30 -8.39
C GLY A 481 -3.27 -5.51 -9.68
N VAL A 482 -2.24 -4.83 -10.16
CA VAL A 482 -2.25 -4.24 -11.50
C VAL A 482 -2.28 -5.34 -12.56
N VAL A 483 -3.16 -5.19 -13.54
CA VAL A 483 -3.25 -6.05 -14.73
C VAL A 483 -2.91 -5.20 -15.95
N VAL A 484 -1.86 -5.58 -16.68
CA VAL A 484 -1.54 -4.99 -17.98
C VAL A 484 -1.79 -6.04 -19.04
N HIS A 485 -2.78 -5.80 -19.89
CA HIS A 485 -3.02 -6.60 -21.09
C HIS A 485 -2.13 -6.06 -22.21
N GLY A 486 -0.89 -6.53 -22.29
CA GLY A 486 0.05 -6.12 -23.33
C GLY A 486 1.48 -6.02 -22.83
N THR A 487 2.22 -4.99 -23.26
CA THR A 487 3.66 -4.87 -23.03
C THR A 487 3.99 -3.84 -21.97
N VAL A 488 4.93 -4.16 -21.07
CA VAL A 488 5.52 -3.21 -20.13
C VAL A 488 7.00 -3.04 -20.47
N TRP A 489 7.44 -1.80 -20.71
CA TRP A 489 8.82 -1.47 -21.04
C TRP A 489 9.36 -0.41 -20.08
N ALA A 490 10.28 -0.82 -19.20
CA ALA A 490 11.05 0.10 -18.37
C ALA A 490 12.44 0.36 -19.00
N GLY A 491 12.75 1.59 -19.38
CA GLY A 491 14.00 1.93 -20.07
C GLY A 491 15.25 1.94 -19.18
N ALA A 492 15.08 2.16 -17.88
CA ALA A 492 16.17 2.23 -16.89
C ALA A 492 15.91 1.33 -15.67
N SER A 493 14.71 1.36 -15.08
CA SER A 493 14.38 0.51 -13.92
C SER A 493 12.88 0.21 -13.82
N GLY A 494 12.54 -1.02 -13.45
CA GLY A 494 11.18 -1.46 -13.17
C GLY A 494 11.08 -2.08 -11.77
N ASP A 495 10.22 -1.57 -10.92
CA ASP A 495 9.97 -2.10 -9.57
C ASP A 495 8.52 -2.60 -9.46
N ALA A 496 8.33 -3.91 -9.23
CA ALA A 496 7.04 -4.46 -8.81
C ALA A 496 6.95 -4.37 -7.28
N VAL A 497 6.18 -3.41 -6.78
CA VAL A 497 6.15 -3.07 -5.35
C VAL A 497 5.07 -3.89 -4.66
N GLY A 498 5.49 -4.82 -3.79
CA GLY A 498 4.59 -5.58 -2.94
C GLY A 498 3.90 -4.67 -1.92
N SER A 499 2.64 -4.35 -2.21
CA SER A 499 1.64 -3.54 -1.48
C SER A 499 2.01 -2.09 -1.21
N LEU A 500 1.05 -1.17 -1.37
CA LEU A 500 0.53 -0.25 -0.33
C LEU A 500 -0.47 0.79 -0.92
N GLN A 501 -1.45 1.22 -0.12
CA GLN A 501 -2.71 1.91 -0.45
C GLN A 501 -2.70 3.46 -0.48
N ILE A 502 -3.20 4.17 -1.49
CA ILE A 502 -3.62 5.59 -1.29
C ILE A 502 -4.88 5.82 -2.10
N GLY A 503 -5.98 6.40 -1.62
CA GLY A 503 -6.39 7.02 -0.36
C GLY A 503 -7.73 7.71 -0.67
N ALA A 504 -8.68 7.75 0.26
CA ALA A 504 -9.87 8.59 0.13
C ALA A 504 -10.05 9.35 1.43
N ASP A 505 -9.54 10.58 1.43
CA ASP A 505 -10.15 11.65 2.22
C ASP A 505 -11.51 11.95 1.54
N VAL A 506 -12.61 11.61 2.21
CA VAL A 506 -13.91 12.25 2.00
C VAL A 506 -14.44 12.56 3.38
N ASP A 507 -14.60 13.86 3.65
CA ASP A 507 -15.33 14.38 4.80
C ASP A 507 -16.65 13.62 4.97
N LEU A 508 -16.79 12.89 6.08
CA LEU A 508 -18.03 12.23 6.46
C LEU A 508 -18.73 13.02 7.57
N ASP A 509 -18.87 14.34 7.40
CA ASP A 509 -19.62 15.20 8.34
C ASP A 509 -20.57 16.19 7.64
N ALA A 510 -21.12 15.79 6.48
CA ALA A 510 -22.21 16.52 5.84
C ALA A 510 -23.23 15.55 5.23
N HIS A 511 -24.06 14.93 6.09
CA HIS A 511 -25.48 14.60 5.88
C HIS A 511 -25.93 13.51 6.85
N LEU A 512 -26.20 13.91 8.09
CA LEU A 512 -27.12 13.20 8.99
C LEU A 512 -28.36 14.07 9.22
N THR A 513 -29.14 14.28 8.18
CA THR A 513 -30.52 14.79 8.28
C THR A 513 -31.31 14.29 7.08
N ASP A 514 -31.90 13.11 7.23
CA ASP A 514 -33.25 12.71 6.79
C ASP A 514 -33.29 11.20 6.60
N LEU A 515 -33.59 10.49 7.68
CA LEU A 515 -34.22 9.17 7.61
C LEU A 515 -35.64 9.31 8.17
N PRO A 516 -36.67 8.82 7.47
CA PRO A 516 -38.04 8.92 7.92
C PRO A 516 -38.24 8.15 9.23
N HIS A 517 -38.91 8.78 10.19
CA HIS A 517 -39.32 8.19 11.46
C HIS A 517 -40.06 6.86 11.24
N GLN A 518 -39.46 5.74 11.67
CA GLN A 518 -40.20 4.51 11.92
C GLN A 518 -40.92 4.60 13.27
N PRO A 519 -42.18 4.14 13.37
CA PRO A 519 -42.96 4.26 14.60
C PRO A 519 -42.47 3.29 15.69
N ALA A 520 -42.48 3.78 16.92
CA ALA A 520 -42.10 3.03 18.11
C ALA A 520 -43.04 1.83 18.34
N LEU A 521 -42.46 0.63 18.52
CA LEU A 521 -43.17 -0.54 19.03
C LEU A 521 -43.34 -0.43 20.56
N PRO A 522 -44.51 -0.79 21.10
CA PRO A 522 -44.88 -0.53 22.50
C PRO A 522 -44.19 -1.50 23.46
N GLY A 523 -43.91 -0.99 24.66
CA GLY A 523 -43.06 -1.63 25.65
C GLY A 523 -43.60 -2.89 26.31
N ARG A 524 -42.69 -3.57 27.01
CA ARG A 524 -43.01 -4.39 28.17
C ARG A 524 -41.92 -4.26 29.22
N ALA A 525 -42.40 -3.97 30.42
CA ALA A 525 -41.65 -3.68 31.62
C ALA A 525 -41.15 -4.95 32.34
N ALA A 526 -40.13 -4.73 33.18
CA ALA A 526 -39.86 -5.37 34.46
C ALA A 526 -39.83 -6.91 34.56
N ALA A 527 -38.61 -7.45 34.68
CA ALA A 527 -38.15 -8.26 35.81
C ALA A 527 -36.62 -8.35 35.77
#